data_AF-A0AAV1VK99-F1
#
_entry.id   AF-A0AAV1VK99-F1
#
_cell.length_a   1.000
_cell.length_b   1.000
_cell.length_c   1.000
_cell.angle_alpha   90.00
_cell.angle_beta   90.00
_cell.angle_gamma   90.00
#
_symmetry.space_group_name_H-M   'P 1'
#
loop_
_entity.id
_entity.type
_entity.pdbx_description
1 polymer ?
#
loop_
_entity_poly.entity_id
_entity_poly.type
_entity_poly.pdbx_seq_one_letter_code
_entity_poly.pdbx_strand_id
1 'polypeptide(L)'
;MVQKPFPSNRDKRSYDTFELLHLDICGPMEKDSLGGSKYLLLIIDEASGCMKGFCLRVKSESEDYIRKYITMVQTQFCKKVKFVRHDGAREFATNSLQLFYEEEGIEQQTTVPYAHQNNGTAIAPSGLSSRSAAACFTMPSWTSASGLN
;
A
#
# COMPACT_ATOMS: atom_id res chain seq x y z
N MET A 1 10.63 -24.32 -25.73
CA MET A 1 11.31 -23.02 -25.81
C MET A 1 11.62 -22.55 -24.40
N VAL A 2 12.89 -22.52 -24.01
CA VAL A 2 13.32 -22.07 -22.68
C VAL A 2 13.33 -20.54 -22.69
N GLN A 3 12.44 -19.92 -21.92
CA GLN A 3 12.47 -18.49 -21.66
C GLN A 3 13.81 -18.17 -20.99
N LYS A 4 14.60 -17.28 -21.60
CA LYS A 4 15.82 -16.76 -20.97
C LYS A 4 15.39 -15.92 -19.77
N PRO A 5 16.03 -16.05 -18.59
CA PRO A 5 15.73 -15.18 -17.46
C PRO A 5 15.91 -13.73 -17.90
N PHE A 6 14.92 -12.89 -17.57
CA PHE A 6 14.96 -11.46 -17.87
C PHE A 6 16.29 -10.87 -17.35
N PRO A 7 16.94 -9.97 -18.11
CA PRO A 7 18.14 -9.32 -17.64
C PRO A 7 17.82 -8.66 -16.30
N SER A 8 18.50 -9.10 -15.25
CA SER A 8 18.49 -8.47 -13.93
C SER A 8 18.97 -7.04 -14.16
N ASN A 9 18.04 -6.09 -14.23
CA ASN A 9 18.38 -4.68 -14.29
C ASN A 9 19.02 -4.34 -12.94
N ARG A 10 20.35 -4.22 -12.93
CA ARG A 10 21.14 -3.97 -11.71
C ARG A 10 20.95 -2.54 -11.21
N ASP A 11 20.38 -1.67 -12.03
CA ASP A 11 20.00 -0.29 -11.71
C ASP A 11 18.56 -0.23 -11.18
N LYS A 12 18.24 -1.02 -10.13
CA LYS A 12 17.03 -0.74 -9.36
C LYS A 12 17.28 0.55 -8.60
N ARG A 13 16.47 1.58 -8.87
CA ARG A 13 16.49 2.83 -8.09
C ARG A 13 16.28 2.45 -6.63
N SER A 14 17.31 2.61 -5.82
CA SER A 14 17.21 2.37 -4.37
C SER A 14 16.48 3.57 -3.78
N TYR A 15 15.30 3.33 -3.23
CA TYR A 15 14.57 4.31 -2.44
C TYR A 15 15.02 4.19 -0.99
N ASP A 16 15.09 5.31 -0.27
CA ASP A 16 15.20 5.28 1.18
C ASP A 16 13.84 4.98 1.83
N THR A 17 13.85 4.58 3.10
CA THR A 17 12.63 4.29 3.87
C THR A 17 11.67 5.47 3.84
N PHE A 18 10.41 5.19 3.50
CA PHE A 18 9.31 6.13 3.34
C PHE A 18 9.43 7.10 2.16
N GLU A 19 10.41 6.95 1.25
CA GLU A 19 10.47 7.81 0.06
C GLU A 19 9.40 7.47 -0.98
N LEU A 20 9.09 6.18 -1.17
CA LEU A 20 8.08 5.70 -2.10
C LEU A 20 7.06 4.83 -1.37
N LEU A 21 5.81 5.30 -1.35
CA LEU A 21 4.68 4.55 -0.81
C LEU A 21 3.83 3.98 -1.94
N HIS A 22 3.60 2.68 -1.93
CA HIS A 22 2.58 2.02 -2.73
C HIS A 22 1.24 2.00 -1.99
N LEU A 23 0.19 2.44 -2.66
CA LEU A 23 -1.18 2.43 -2.16
C LEU A 23 -2.00 1.41 -2.95
N ASP A 24 -2.74 0.59 -2.23
CA ASP A 24 -3.66 -0.40 -2.80
C ASP A 24 -4.94 -0.47 -1.97
N ILE A 25 -6.09 -0.67 -2.62
CA ILE A 25 -7.38 -0.89 -1.93
C ILE A 25 -7.92 -2.24 -2.34
N CYS A 26 -8.04 -3.13 -1.36
CA CYS A 26 -8.66 -4.44 -1.53
C CYS A 26 -10.13 -4.39 -1.09
N GLY A 27 -11.04 -4.92 -1.92
CA GLY A 27 -12.45 -5.15 -1.55
C GLY A 27 -13.44 -4.94 -2.70
N PRO A 28 -14.74 -5.22 -2.50
CA PRO A 28 -15.40 -5.49 -1.21
C PRO A 28 -15.13 -6.91 -0.69
N MET A 29 -14.87 -7.03 0.61
CA MET A 29 -14.71 -8.32 1.28
C MET A 29 -16.06 -9.05 1.36
N GLU A 30 -16.06 -10.38 1.19
CA GLU A 30 -17.28 -11.21 1.24
C GLU A 30 -17.97 -11.17 2.61
N LYS A 31 -17.18 -10.99 3.68
CA LYS A 31 -17.67 -10.84 5.04
C LYS A 31 -17.29 -9.46 5.56
N ASP A 32 -18.30 -8.72 5.97
CA ASP A 32 -18.10 -7.47 6.69
C ASP A 32 -17.32 -7.76 7.98
N SER A 33 -16.34 -6.93 8.29
CA SER A 33 -15.67 -7.00 9.59
C SER A 33 -16.66 -6.74 10.73
N LEU A 34 -16.28 -7.08 11.97
CA LEU A 34 -17.10 -6.79 13.17
C LEU A 34 -17.54 -5.30 13.27
N GLY A 35 -16.81 -4.38 12.63
CA GLY A 35 -17.12 -2.95 12.58
C GLY A 35 -17.83 -2.46 11.32
N GLY A 36 -18.28 -3.36 10.44
CA GLY A 36 -18.96 -3.04 9.18
C GLY A 36 -18.03 -2.56 8.04
N SER A 37 -16.72 -2.64 8.21
CA SER A 37 -15.75 -2.30 7.17
C SER A 37 -15.72 -3.37 6.07
N LYS A 38 -15.71 -2.92 4.81
CA LYS A 38 -15.79 -3.75 3.60
C LYS A 38 -14.55 -3.68 2.73
N TYR A 39 -13.70 -2.69 2.94
CA TYR A 39 -12.49 -2.47 2.15
C TYR A 39 -11.28 -2.39 3.08
N LEU A 40 -10.10 -2.68 2.53
CA LEU A 40 -8.82 -2.59 3.21
C LEU A 40 -7.88 -1.73 2.37
N LEU A 41 -7.48 -0.58 2.90
CA LEU A 41 -6.40 0.23 2.33
C LEU A 41 -5.07 -0.32 2.84
N LEU A 42 -4.18 -0.62 1.91
CA LEU A 42 -2.81 -1.04 2.17
C LEU A 42 -1.85 0.05 1.72
N ILE A 43 -0.96 0.44 2.63
CA ILE A 43 0.14 1.37 2.36
C ILE A 43 1.44 0.61 2.59
N ILE A 44 2.24 0.45 1.54
CA ILE A 44 3.47 -0.34 1.55
C ILE A 44 4.65 0.57 1.25
N ASP A 45 5.65 0.58 2.11
CA ASP A 45 6.93 1.23 1.84
C ASP A 45 7.80 0.35 0.94
N GLU A 46 8.26 0.87 -0.19
CA GLU A 46 9.06 0.12 -1.17
C GLU A 46 10.42 -0.32 -0.58
N ALA A 47 11.05 0.55 0.21
CA ALA A 47 12.42 0.33 0.66
C ALA A 47 12.50 -0.71 1.79
N SER A 48 11.60 -0.65 2.77
CA SER A 48 11.57 -1.59 3.89
C SER A 48 10.63 -2.77 3.70
N GLY A 49 9.70 -2.71 2.74
CA GLY A 49 8.61 -3.66 2.60
C GLY A 49 7.60 -3.60 3.77
N CYS A 50 7.69 -2.58 4.63
CA CYS A 50 6.74 -2.41 5.73
C CYS A 50 5.37 -2.05 5.18
N MET A 51 4.33 -2.72 5.68
CA MET A 51 2.96 -2.51 5.25
C MET A 51 2.08 -2.07 6.41
N LYS A 52 1.26 -1.06 6.17
CA LYS A 52 0.24 -0.57 7.07
C LYS A 52 -1.14 -0.76 6.44
N GLY A 53 -2.02 -1.46 7.14
CA GLY A 53 -3.41 -1.68 6.72
C GLY A 53 -4.41 -0.82 7.49
N PHE A 54 -5.41 -0.27 6.80
CA PHE A 54 -6.54 0.46 7.36
C PHE A 54 -7.87 -0.12 6.87
N CYS A 55 -8.76 -0.46 7.80
CA CYS A 55 -10.09 -0.96 7.47
C CYS A 55 -11.02 0.21 7.12
N LEU A 56 -11.60 0.20 5.92
CA LEU A 56 -12.52 1.22 5.43
C LEU A 56 -13.95 0.67 5.31
N ARG A 57 -14.93 1.49 5.68
CA ARG A 57 -16.35 1.19 5.44
C ARG A 57 -16.75 1.57 4.02
N VAL A 58 -16.27 2.70 3.57
CA VAL A 58 -16.48 3.23 2.22
C VAL A 58 -15.13 3.58 1.63
N LYS A 59 -14.95 3.35 0.33
CA LYS A 59 -13.67 3.61 -0.32
C LYS A 59 -13.22 5.07 -0.23
N SER A 60 -14.14 6.04 -0.18
CA SER A 60 -13.84 7.46 -0.05
C SER A 60 -13.09 7.82 1.24
N GLU A 61 -13.17 6.98 2.28
CA GLU A 61 -12.41 7.20 3.52
C GLU A 61 -10.90 7.02 3.32
N SER A 62 -10.45 6.41 2.21
CA SER A 62 -9.03 6.16 1.94
C SER A 62 -8.21 7.46 1.95
N GLU A 63 -8.74 8.55 1.41
CA GLU A 63 -8.08 9.85 1.35
C GLU A 63 -7.65 10.34 2.75
N ASP A 64 -8.55 10.27 3.72
CA ASP A 64 -8.29 10.74 5.08
C ASP A 64 -7.20 9.89 5.76
N TYR A 65 -7.21 8.58 5.54
CA TYR A 65 -6.20 7.69 6.11
C TYR A 65 -4.83 7.88 5.45
N ILE A 66 -4.78 8.11 4.13
CA ILE A 66 -3.54 8.40 3.41
C ILE A 66 -2.91 9.69 3.95
N ARG A 67 -3.70 10.77 4.05
CA ARG A 67 -3.24 12.05 4.60
C ARG A 67 -2.68 11.90 6.01
N LYS A 68 -3.45 11.25 6.89
CA LYS A 68 -3.03 10.97 8.28
C LYS A 68 -1.75 10.17 8.34
N TYR A 69 -1.60 9.15 7.48
CA TYR A 69 -0.42 8.32 7.46
C TYR A 69 0.82 9.10 6.99
N ILE A 70 0.71 9.91 5.93
CA ILE A 70 1.81 10.74 5.44
C ILE A 70 2.26 11.75 6.51
N THR A 71 1.32 12.46 7.15
CA THR A 71 1.65 13.37 8.25
C THR A 71 2.28 12.64 9.45
N MET A 72 1.80 11.44 9.77
CA MET A 72 2.41 10.61 10.82
C MET A 72 3.83 10.20 10.46
N VAL A 73 4.09 9.83 9.20
CA VAL A 73 5.43 9.46 8.71
C VAL A 73 6.39 10.64 8.86
N GLN A 74 5.97 11.82 8.43
CA GLN A 74 6.77 13.04 8.53
C GLN A 74 7.08 13.43 9.98
N THR A 75 6.10 13.31 10.87
CA THR A 75 6.26 13.73 12.28
C THR A 75 6.99 12.70 13.14
N GLN A 76 6.66 11.41 13.02
CA GLN A 76 7.20 10.37 13.89
C GLN A 76 8.56 9.85 13.43
N PHE A 77 8.79 9.79 12.11
CA PHE A 77 10.03 9.25 11.56
C PHE A 77 10.96 10.33 11.03
N CYS A 78 10.53 11.60 11.03
CA CYS A 78 11.28 12.72 10.44
C CYS A 78 11.68 12.42 8.98
N LYS A 79 10.82 11.70 8.24
CA LYS A 79 11.03 11.29 6.85
C LYS A 79 10.03 11.97 5.94
N LYS A 80 10.52 12.49 4.81
CA LYS A 80 9.67 13.10 3.80
C LYS A 80 9.30 12.06 2.74
N VAL A 81 8.01 11.83 2.55
CA VAL A 81 7.47 11.08 1.42
C VAL A 81 7.71 11.88 0.15
N LYS A 82 8.31 11.25 -0.87
CA LYS A 82 8.61 11.92 -2.15
C LYS A 82 7.69 11.44 -3.26
N PHE A 83 7.35 10.16 -3.23
CA PHE A 83 6.57 9.51 -4.26
C PHE A 83 5.45 8.70 -3.66
N VAL A 84 4.28 8.77 -4.30
CA VAL A 84 3.15 7.89 -4.02
C VAL A 84 2.79 7.18 -5.31
N ARG A 85 2.63 5.86 -5.24
CA ARG A 85 2.26 5.04 -6.40
C ARG A 85 0.97 4.29 -6.14
N HIS A 86 0.06 4.32 -7.11
CA HIS A 86 -1.19 3.58 -7.08
C HIS A 86 -1.56 3.08 -8.49
N ASP A 87 -2.60 2.25 -8.57
CA ASP A 87 -3.11 1.61 -9.80
C ASP A 87 -4.00 2.51 -10.67
N GLY A 88 -4.10 3.80 -10.32
CA GLY A 88 -4.98 4.74 -11.00
C GLY A 88 -6.46 4.63 -10.63
N ALA A 89 -6.79 3.92 -9.54
CA ALA A 89 -8.17 3.88 -9.05
C ALA A 89 -8.70 5.30 -8.78
N ARG A 90 -9.98 5.52 -9.07
CA ARG A 90 -10.65 6.83 -9.04
C ARG A 90 -10.63 7.45 -7.64
N GLU A 91 -10.60 6.61 -6.63
CA GLU A 91 -10.51 6.91 -5.22
C GLU A 91 -9.24 7.67 -4.84
N PHE A 92 -8.16 7.50 -5.62
CA PHE A 92 -6.90 8.21 -5.44
C PHE A 92 -6.77 9.46 -6.33
N ALA A 93 -7.67 9.64 -7.30
CA ALA A 93 -7.66 10.74 -8.27
C ALA A 93 -8.60 11.89 -7.86
N THR A 94 -8.87 12.07 -6.58
CA THR A 94 -9.70 13.16 -6.06
C THR A 94 -8.90 14.48 -6.04
N ASN A 95 -9.53 15.58 -6.46
CA ASN A 95 -8.89 16.91 -6.46
C ASN A 95 -8.31 17.31 -5.10
N SER A 96 -8.98 16.99 -4.00
CA SER A 96 -8.53 17.30 -2.65
C SER A 96 -7.25 16.53 -2.27
N LEU A 97 -7.13 15.27 -2.67
CA LEU A 97 -5.95 14.47 -2.44
C LEU A 97 -4.78 14.92 -3.35
N GLN A 98 -5.07 15.30 -4.60
CA GLN A 98 -4.08 15.88 -5.49
C GLN A 98 -3.50 17.19 -4.94
N LEU A 99 -4.35 18.11 -4.49
CA LEU A 99 -3.92 19.37 -3.86
C LEU A 99 -3.03 19.11 -2.65
N PHE A 100 -3.40 18.15 -1.80
CA PHE A 100 -2.58 17.75 -0.66
C PHE A 100 -1.19 17.25 -1.09
N TYR A 101 -1.10 16.42 -2.14
CA TYR A 101 0.20 15.99 -2.65
C TYR A 101 1.02 17.15 -3.22
N GLU A 102 0.40 18.10 -3.91
CA GLU A 102 1.08 19.30 -4.43
C GLU A 102 1.61 20.18 -3.29
N GLU A 103 0.83 20.39 -2.22
CA GLU A 103 1.23 21.16 -1.04
C GLU A 103 2.42 20.53 -0.30
N GLU A 104 2.43 19.20 -0.17
CA GLU A 104 3.53 18.46 0.47
C GLU A 104 4.75 18.29 -0.46
N GLY A 105 4.57 18.55 -1.76
CA GLY A 105 5.58 18.32 -2.80
C GLY A 105 5.83 16.83 -3.07
N ILE A 106 4.76 16.03 -3.04
CA ILE A 106 4.74 14.59 -3.30
C ILE A 106 4.37 14.35 -4.77
N GLU A 107 5.21 13.60 -5.48
CA GLU A 107 4.95 13.21 -6.86
C GLU A 107 4.11 11.94 -6.95
N GLN A 108 3.05 11.98 -7.74
CA GLN A 108 2.19 10.83 -7.98
C GLN A 108 2.71 10.00 -9.16
N GLN A 109 2.77 8.69 -8.96
CA GLN A 109 3.12 7.71 -9.99
C GLN A 109 1.91 6.80 -10.22
N THR A 110 1.21 6.99 -11.33
CA THR A 110 0.14 6.08 -11.72
C THR A 110 0.73 4.93 -12.50
N THR A 111 0.52 3.70 -12.03
CA THR A 111 0.86 2.52 -12.85
C THR A 111 -0.14 2.37 -13.97
N VAL A 112 0.33 2.08 -15.18
CA VAL A 112 -0.55 1.91 -16.35
C VAL A 112 -1.44 0.69 -16.08
N PRO A 113 -2.78 0.82 -16.14
CA PRO A 113 -3.66 -0.33 -16.05
C PRO A 113 -3.27 -1.28 -17.18
N TYR A 114 -3.04 -2.57 -16.87
CA TYR A 114 -2.52 -3.64 -17.74
C TYR A 114 -1.00 -3.85 -17.84
N ALA A 115 -0.15 -3.21 -17.05
CA ALA A 115 1.25 -3.63 -16.91
C ALA A 115 1.44 -4.77 -15.88
N HIS A 116 0.69 -5.87 -16.03
CA HIS A 116 0.82 -7.08 -15.18
C HIS A 116 2.23 -7.71 -15.19
N GLN A 117 3.14 -7.26 -16.06
CA GLN A 117 4.50 -7.81 -16.19
C GLN A 117 5.60 -6.95 -15.55
N ASN A 118 5.34 -5.69 -15.18
CA ASN A 118 6.32 -4.88 -14.44
C ASN A 118 6.04 -4.84 -12.92
N ASN A 119 4.80 -5.13 -12.51
CA ASN A 119 4.46 -5.41 -11.11
C ASN A 119 4.61 -6.90 -10.82
N GLY A 120 5.87 -7.35 -10.73
CA GLY A 120 6.24 -8.69 -10.25
C GLY A 120 6.04 -8.90 -8.75
N THR A 121 5.12 -8.17 -8.12
CA THR A 121 4.56 -8.49 -6.80
C THR A 121 3.06 -8.27 -6.90
N ALA A 122 2.41 -9.12 -7.68
CA ALA A 122 1.00 -9.38 -7.49
C ALA A 122 0.81 -9.81 -6.02
N ILE A 123 -0.06 -9.13 -5.29
CA ILE A 123 -0.69 -9.72 -4.10
C ILE A 123 -1.55 -10.88 -4.62
N ALA A 124 -0.88 -12.01 -4.82
CA ALA A 124 -1.48 -13.32 -4.80
C ALA A 124 -1.30 -13.83 -3.37
N PRO A 125 -2.33 -14.35 -2.69
CA PRO A 125 -2.18 -14.98 -1.38
C PRO A 125 -1.41 -16.33 -1.43
N SER A 126 -0.53 -16.52 -2.40
CA SER A 126 0.31 -17.71 -2.55
C SER A 126 1.72 -17.30 -2.96
N GLY A 127 2.61 -17.16 -1.97
CA GLY A 127 4.01 -16.84 -2.25
C GLY A 127 4.76 -16.21 -1.09
N LEU A 128 4.67 -16.81 0.11
CA LEU A 128 5.59 -16.50 1.21
C LEU A 128 6.99 -17.01 0.83
N SER A 129 7.70 -16.26 -0.01
CA SER A 129 9.12 -16.48 -0.30
C SER A 129 9.93 -16.00 0.90
N SER A 130 10.31 -16.98 1.73
CA SER A 130 11.26 -16.90 2.83
C SER A 130 12.47 -16.00 2.51
N ARG A 131 12.50 -14.79 3.08
CA ARG A 131 13.67 -14.15 3.71
C ARG A 131 13.29 -12.72 4.12
N SER A 132 13.19 -12.53 5.44
CA SER A 132 13.19 -11.23 6.13
C SER A 132 11.96 -10.33 5.96
N ALA A 133 10.77 -10.84 6.29
CA ALA A 133 9.64 -10.01 6.73
C ALA A 133 9.41 -10.25 8.22
N ALA A 134 10.32 -9.74 9.05
CA ALA A 134 10.06 -9.63 10.48
C ALA A 134 9.01 -8.52 10.67
N ALA A 135 7.77 -8.96 10.88
CA ALA A 135 6.77 -8.34 11.73
C ALA A 135 6.74 -6.79 11.79
N CYS A 136 5.85 -6.17 11.03
CA CYS A 136 5.11 -5.00 11.54
C CYS A 136 3.72 -4.86 10.89
N PHE A 137 2.97 -5.97 10.79
CA PHE A 137 1.52 -5.89 10.62
C PHE A 137 0.91 -5.42 11.95
N THR A 138 0.94 -4.12 12.23
CA THR A 138 0.10 -3.56 13.29
C THR A 138 -1.30 -3.34 12.73
N MET A 139 -2.03 -4.45 12.53
CA MET A 139 -3.50 -4.43 12.49
C MET A 139 -3.99 -4.22 13.92
N PRO A 140 -4.80 -3.20 14.22
CA PRO A 140 -5.59 -3.22 15.44
C PRO A 140 -6.57 -4.40 15.32
N SER A 141 -6.22 -5.51 15.98
CA SER A 141 -7.04 -6.69 16.26
C SER A 141 -7.94 -7.21 15.13
N TRP A 142 -7.35 -7.98 14.22
CA TRP A 142 -8.00 -9.20 13.72
C TRP A 142 -7.41 -10.37 14.50
N THR A 143 -7.82 -10.54 15.76
CA THR A 143 -7.60 -11.79 16.48
C THR A 143 -8.94 -12.48 16.62
N SER A 144 -9.11 -13.52 15.82
CA SER A 144 -10.10 -14.57 16.04
C SER A 144 -9.96 -15.11 17.46
N ALA A 145 -11.06 -15.19 18.19
CA ALA A 145 -11.21 -16.13 19.29
C ALA A 145 -12.61 -16.76 19.17
N SER A 146 -12.72 -17.71 18.25
CA SER A 146 -13.68 -18.80 18.39
C SER A 146 -13.24 -19.68 19.57
N GLY A 147 -14.08 -19.82 20.60
CA GLY A 147 -13.83 -20.75 21.69
C GLY A 147 -14.90 -20.74 22.78
N LEU A 148 -15.88 -21.66 22.67
CA LEU A 148 -16.55 -22.40 23.74
C LEU A 148 -17.03 -21.61 24.99
N ASN A 149 -18.33 -21.34 25.09
CA ASN A 149 -19.32 -22.19 25.79
C ASN A 149 -20.72 -21.58 25.63
#